data_AF-A0A537SVR6-F1
#
_entry.id   AF-A0A537SVR6-F1
#
_cell.length_a   1.000
_cell.length_b   1.000
_cell.length_c   1.000
_cell.angle_alpha   90.00
_cell.angle_beta   90.00
_cell.angle_gamma   90.00
#
_symmetry.space_group_name_H-M   'P 1'
#
loop_
_entity.id
_entity.type
_entity.pdbx_description
1 polymer ?
#
loop_
_entity_poly.entity_id
_entity_poly.type
_entity_poly.pdbx_seq_one_letter_code
_entity_poly.pdbx_strand_id
1 'polypeptide(L)' 'DKDVDITMLVLAANPGPEGPGPLITIMAKTVGSFPIPITIVPGDLSDEDIDALS' A
#
# COMPACT_ATOMS: atom_id res chain seq x y z
N ASP A 1 -23.67 8.91 13.36
CA ASP A 1 -22.22 8.75 13.35
C ASP A 1 -21.79 7.33 13.55
N LYS A 2 -21.34 6.70 12.47
CA LYS A 2 -20.43 5.56 12.57
C LYS A 2 -19.15 6.03 11.88
N ASP A 3 -18.35 6.79 12.61
CA ASP A 3 -16.97 7.01 12.18
C ASP A 3 -16.32 5.63 12.20
N VAL A 4 -16.01 5.13 11.01
CA VAL A 4 -15.25 3.90 10.86
C VAL A 4 -13.83 4.27 11.26
N ASP A 5 -13.38 3.80 12.43
CA ASP A 5 -11.99 3.95 12.85
C ASP A 5 -11.10 3.18 11.88
N ILE A 6 -10.60 3.87 10.85
CA ILE A 6 -9.65 3.30 9.91
C ILE A 6 -8.31 3.22 10.62
N THR A 7 -7.82 1.99 10.83
CA THR A 7 -6.57 1.73 11.57
C THR A 7 -5.35 1.60 10.66
N MET A 8 -5.54 1.30 9.37
CA MET A 8 -4.47 1.14 8.39
C MET A 8 -4.99 1.29 6.96
N LEU A 9 -4.18 1.91 6.10
CA LEU A 9 -4.43 1.98 4.65
C LEU A 9 -3.48 1.02 3.93
N VAL A 10 -4.01 0.05 3.18
CA VAL A 10 -3.22 -0.90 2.39
C VAL A 10 -3.32 -0.55 0.91
N LEU A 11 -2.19 -0.43 0.22
CA LEU A 11 -2.10 -0.09 -1.20
C LEU A 11 -1.25 -1.12 -1.94
N ALA A 12 -1.78 -1.67 -3.05
CA ALA A 12 -1.01 -2.52 -3.94
C ALA A 12 -0.22 -1.66 -4.95
N ALA A 13 1.10 -1.80 -4.97
CA ALA A 13 1.98 -1.11 -5.90
C ALA A 13 2.08 -1.88 -7.23
N ASN A 14 1.97 -1.16 -8.35
CA ASN A 14 2.24 -1.74 -9.65
C ASN A 14 3.76 -2.03 -9.82
N PRO A 15 4.16 -3.26 -10.15
CA PRO A 15 5.57 -3.64 -10.37
C PRO A 15 6.09 -3.24 -11.77
N GLY A 16 5.21 -2.74 -12.65
CA GLY A 16 5.56 -2.38 -14.02
C GLY A 16 6.58 -1.24 -14.14
N PRO A 17 7.11 -1.02 -15.36
CA PRO A 17 8.16 -0.02 -15.61
C PRO A 17 7.72 1.44 -15.34
N GLU A 18 6.41 1.67 -15.22
CA GLU A 18 5.83 2.97 -14.86
C GLU A 18 5.88 3.25 -13.34
N GLY A 19 6.46 2.34 -12.56
CA GLY A 19 6.58 2.44 -11.12
C GLY A 19 5.28 2.06 -10.39
N PRO A 20 5.19 2.34 -9.08
CA PRO A 20 4.12 1.82 -8.20
C PRO A 20 2.69 2.29 -8.54
N GLY A 21 2.54 3.16 -9.54
CA GLY A 21 1.26 3.70 -10.02
C GLY A 21 0.97 5.11 -9.49
N PRO A 22 0.02 5.83 -10.11
CA PRO A 22 -0.21 7.24 -9.84
C PRO A 22 -0.71 7.51 -8.42
N LEU A 23 -1.59 6.65 -7.87
CA LEU A 23 -2.09 6.78 -6.50
C LEU A 23 -0.96 6.66 -5.48
N ILE A 24 -0.15 5.61 -5.60
CA ILE A 24 0.94 5.34 -4.66
C ILE A 24 2.00 6.45 -4.77
N THR A 25 2.28 6.92 -5.99
CA THR A 25 3.22 8.04 -6.23
C THR A 25 2.77 9.35 -5.58
N ILE A 26 1.47 9.65 -5.59
CA ILE A 26 0.91 10.83 -4.90
C ILE A 26 0.99 10.64 -3.39
N MET A 27 0.55 9.47 -2.89
CA MET A 27 0.56 9.16 -1.46
C MET A 27 1.96 9.13 -0.87
N ALA A 28 2.97 8.67 -1.63
CA ALA A 28 4.38 8.66 -1.24
C ALA A 28 4.88 10.04 -0.78
N LYS A 29 4.34 11.13 -1.36
CA LYS A 29 4.68 12.51 -0.98
C LYS A 29 4.10 12.93 0.37
N THR A 30 3.10 12.20 0.86
CA THR A 30 2.38 12.43 2.13
C THR A 30 2.70 11.35 3.17
N VAL A 31 3.56 10.38 2.83
CA VAL A 31 4.04 9.36 3.78
C VAL A 31 4.78 10.07 4.91
N GLY A 32 4.31 9.85 6.15
CA GLY A 32 4.86 10.46 7.37
C GLY A 32 4.01 11.56 7.99
N SER A 33 3.13 12.21 7.21
CA SER A 33 2.14 13.17 7.73
C SER A 33 0.71 12.65 7.70
N PHE A 34 0.50 11.49 7.07
CA PHE A 34 -0.80 10.84 7.03
C PHE A 34 -1.18 10.31 8.44
N PRO A 35 -2.43 10.53 8.90
CA PRO A 35 -2.83 10.24 10.28
C PRO A 35 -2.94 8.75 10.59
N ILE A 36 -2.91 7.88 9.57
CA ILE A 36 -2.97 6.43 9.72
C ILE A 36 -1.76 5.76 9.05
N PRO A 37 -1.30 4.62 9.57
CA PRO A 37 -0.27 3.82 8.94
C PRO A 37 -0.64 3.46 7.50
N ILE A 38 0.32 3.59 6.57
CA ILE A 38 0.17 3.18 5.17
C ILE A 38 1.07 1.96 4.95
N THR A 39 0.50 0.87 4.47
CA THR A 39 1.20 -0.35 4.06
C THR A 39 1.15 -0.46 2.54
N ILE A 40 2.31 -0.59 1.91
CA ILE A 40 2.42 -0.79 0.46
C ILE A 40 2.83 -2.24 0.21
N VAL A 41 2.00 -2.97 -0.54
CA VAL A 41 2.24 -4.37 -0.91
C VAL A 41 2.64 -4.42 -2.39
N PRO A 42 3.74 -5.11 -2.77
CA PRO A 42 4.07 -5.32 -4.17
C PRO A 42 2.97 -6.13 -4.89
N GLY A 43 2.55 -5.68 -6.08
CA GLY A 43 1.48 -6.30 -6.84
C GLY A 43 1.91 -7.52 -7.68
N ASP A 44 3.20 -7.82 -7.75
CA ASP A 44 3.79 -9.01 -8.40
C ASP A 44 4.00 -10.20 -7.46
N LEU A 45 3.66 -10.09 -6.17
CA LEU A 45 3.81 -11.23 -5.27
C LEU A 45 2.95 -12.40 -5.73
N SER A 46 3.59 -13.55 -5.94
CA SER A 46 2.90 -14.81 -6.16
C SER A 46 2.40 -15.39 -4.83
N ASP A 47 1.48 -16.35 -4.90
CA ASP A 47 1.01 -17.06 -3.70
C ASP A 47 2.19 -17.71 -2.94
N GLU A 48 3.21 -18.20 -3.65
CA GLU A 48 4.43 -18.78 -3.08
C GLU A 48 5.27 -17.73 -2.33
N ASP A 49 5.38 -16.51 -2.87
CA ASP A 49 6.09 -15.40 -2.22
C ASP A 49 5.36 -14.94 -0.95
N ILE A 50 4.03 -15.00 -0.95
CA ILE A 50 3.20 -14.66 0.22
C ILE A 50 3.35 -15.73 1.32
N ASP A 51 3.32 -17.01 0.95
CA ASP A 51 3.49 -18.12 1.89
C ASP A 51 4.87 -18.09 2.57
N ALA A 52 5.91 -17.63 1.86
CA ALA A 52 7.25 -17.46 2.42
C ALA A 52 7.37 -16.33 3.46
N LEU A 53 6.38 -15.43 3.55
CA LEU A 53 6.33 -14.33 4.52
C LEU A 53 5.57 -14.69 5.81
N SER A 54 4.93 -15.86 5.88
CA SER A 54 4.18 -16.35 7.05
C SER A 54 5.06 -16.99 8.12
#